data_AF-A0A7R6W8M7-F1
#
_entry.id   AF-A0A7R6W8M7-F1
#
_cell.length_a   1.000
_cell.length_b   1.000
_cell.length_c   1.000
_cell.angle_alpha   90.00
_cell.angle_beta   90.00
_cell.angle_gamma   90.00
#
_symmetry.space_group_name_H-M   'P 1'
#
loop_
_entity.id
_entity.type
_entity.pdbx_description
1 polymer ?
#
loop_
_entity_poly.entity_id
_entity_poly.type
_entity_poly.pdbx_seq_one_letter_code
_entity_poly.pdbx_strand_id
1 'polypeptide(L)'
;MRPKPMKILNRIARLFKADMHGILDVLEQPEIILKQAVRDMQAEIDTATTIIATLTKQQEQHEYTKKNLNSYIDELQQQIQFCLADNKETLSKSVIRKKLQAELSRKQITEQLAIISTSLQQKMAETAERNEKLQAIRDKLALFTQAIELNEPSCAELNPHISENDVELAFLYAQQHQHTHKTDSPQGEPT
;
A
#
# COMPACT_ATOMS: atom_id res chain seq x y z
N MET A 1 -11.52 9.26 13.69
CA MET A 1 -11.41 8.51 12.41
C MET A 1 -9.95 8.56 11.97
N ARG A 2 -9.20 7.44 12.06
CA ARG A 2 -7.77 7.44 11.69
C ARG A 2 -7.64 7.68 10.17
N PRO A 3 -6.85 8.64 9.71
CA PRO A 3 -6.66 8.85 8.28
C PRO A 3 -6.00 7.61 7.65
N LYS A 4 -6.57 7.16 6.53
CA LYS A 4 -6.08 6.00 5.76
C LYS A 4 -4.58 6.22 5.44
N PRO A 5 -3.69 5.22 5.58
CA PRO A 5 -2.24 5.37 5.40
C PRO A 5 -1.87 6.04 4.06
N MET A 6 -2.65 5.75 3.01
CA MET A 6 -2.53 6.42 1.70
C MET A 6 -2.64 7.95 1.73
N LYS A 7 -3.47 8.54 2.60
CA LYS A 7 -3.63 10.00 2.70
C LYS A 7 -2.44 10.65 3.43
N ILE A 8 -1.83 9.93 4.36
CA ILE A 8 -0.66 10.39 5.11
C ILE A 8 0.56 10.41 4.19
N LEU A 9 0.85 9.29 3.52
CA LEU A 9 1.96 9.17 2.57
C LEU A 9 1.93 10.22 1.46
N ASN A 10 0.76 10.46 0.85
CA ASN A 10 0.62 11.45 -0.22
C ASN A 10 0.74 12.90 0.24
N ARG A 11 0.43 13.19 1.51
CA ARG A 11 0.62 14.53 2.09
C ARG A 11 2.08 14.74 2.44
N ILE A 12 2.70 13.75 3.09
CA ILE A 12 4.10 13.79 3.49
C ILE A 12 5.01 13.90 2.25
N ALA A 13 4.80 13.06 1.23
CA ALA A 13 5.59 13.12 -0.01
C ALA A 13 5.43 14.45 -0.79
N ARG A 14 4.29 15.13 -0.65
CA ARG A 14 4.09 16.48 -1.22
C ARG A 14 4.78 17.56 -0.40
N LEU A 15 4.76 17.44 0.93
CA LEU A 15 5.42 18.38 1.84
C LEU A 15 6.94 18.35 1.65
N PHE A 16 7.53 17.15 1.47
CA PHE A 16 8.96 17.00 1.15
C PHE A 16 9.37 17.67 -0.18
N LYS A 17 8.47 17.76 -1.16
CA LYS A 17 8.74 18.38 -2.46
C LYS A 17 8.61 19.92 -2.44
N ALA A 18 7.88 20.48 -1.47
CA ALA A 18 7.44 21.87 -1.52
C ALA A 18 8.22 22.82 -0.61
N ASP A 19 8.70 22.39 0.57
CA ASP A 19 9.46 23.27 1.46
C ASP A 19 10.14 22.48 2.58
N MET A 20 11.47 22.40 2.59
CA MET A 20 12.23 21.68 3.63
C MET A 20 12.81 22.58 4.73
N HIS A 21 12.93 23.89 4.53
CA HIS A 21 13.62 24.74 5.53
C HIS A 21 12.77 25.11 6.75
N GLY A 22 11.43 24.97 6.70
CA GLY A 22 10.54 25.39 7.79
C GLY A 22 9.70 24.30 8.47
N ILE A 23 9.62 23.09 7.90
CA ILE A 23 8.79 21.99 8.43
C ILE A 23 9.63 20.90 9.11
N LEU A 24 10.93 20.84 8.81
CA LEU A 24 11.91 19.97 9.49
C LEU A 24 12.00 20.26 11.00
N ASP A 25 11.81 21.52 11.40
CA ASP A 25 11.79 21.91 12.82
C ASP A 25 10.46 21.61 13.54
N VAL A 26 9.37 21.39 12.80
CA VAL A 26 8.00 21.20 13.36
C VAL A 26 7.60 19.73 13.46
N LEU A 27 8.21 18.86 12.66
CA LEU A 27 8.01 17.42 12.68
C LEU A 27 9.26 16.75 13.26
N GLU A 28 9.16 16.29 14.50
CA GLU A 28 10.31 15.81 15.27
C GLU A 28 11.11 14.73 14.52
N GLN A 29 10.48 13.84 13.71
CA GLN A 29 11.15 12.88 12.80
C GLN A 29 10.25 12.42 11.61
N PRO A 30 10.15 13.14 10.48
CA PRO A 30 9.20 12.85 9.40
C PRO A 30 9.55 11.57 8.60
N GLU A 31 10.83 11.19 8.59
CA GLU A 31 11.32 9.96 7.95
C GLU A 31 10.75 8.70 8.62
N ILE A 32 10.62 8.70 9.95
CA ILE A 32 10.09 7.55 10.70
C ILE A 32 8.62 7.32 10.37
N ILE A 33 7.83 8.39 10.31
CA ILE A 33 6.40 8.32 9.97
C ILE A 33 6.22 7.74 8.57
N LEU A 34 7.08 8.14 7.63
CA LEU A 34 7.01 7.67 6.26
C LEU A 34 7.42 6.20 6.12
N LYS A 35 8.53 5.80 6.78
CA LYS A 35 8.95 4.40 6.88
C LYS A 35 7.86 3.53 7.51
N GLN A 36 7.20 4.01 8.56
CA GLN A 36 6.08 3.32 9.19
C GLN A 36 4.90 3.18 8.24
N ALA A 37 4.52 4.24 7.53
CA ALA A 37 3.41 4.18 6.59
C ALA A 37 3.68 3.23 5.41
N VAL A 38 4.93 3.14 4.93
CA VAL A 38 5.34 2.14 3.93
C VAL A 38 5.22 0.72 4.48
N ARG A 39 5.64 0.48 5.73
CA ARG A 39 5.49 -0.84 6.39
C ARG A 39 4.01 -1.22 6.54
N ASP A 40 3.18 -0.30 7.00
CA ASP A 40 1.74 -0.53 7.15
C ASP A 40 1.08 -0.87 5.80
N MET A 41 1.47 -0.17 4.72
CA MET A 41 0.96 -0.46 3.38
C MET A 41 1.45 -1.81 2.85
N GLN A 42 2.70 -2.19 3.12
CA GLN A 42 3.21 -3.51 2.77
C GLN A 42 2.40 -4.60 3.49
N ALA A 43 2.11 -4.42 4.78
CA ALA A 43 1.28 -5.37 5.53
C ALA A 43 -0.16 -5.46 4.97
N GLU A 44 -0.76 -4.34 4.53
CA GLU A 44 -2.04 -4.34 3.82
C GLU A 44 -1.98 -5.11 2.49
N ILE A 45 -0.87 -5.02 1.75
CA ILE A 45 -0.66 -5.76 0.51
C ILE A 45 -0.48 -7.26 0.80
N ASP A 46 0.29 -7.62 1.81
CA ASP A 46 0.55 -9.02 2.18
C ASP A 46 -0.76 -9.70 2.61
N THR A 47 -1.57 -9.02 3.42
CA THR A 47 -2.91 -9.50 3.80
C THR A 47 -3.86 -9.60 2.61
N ALA A 48 -3.83 -8.64 1.67
CA ALA A 48 -4.62 -8.75 0.45
C ALA A 48 -4.17 -9.94 -0.42
N THR A 49 -2.87 -10.20 -0.48
CA THR A 49 -2.28 -11.31 -1.25
C THR A 49 -2.69 -12.67 -0.69
N THR A 50 -2.72 -12.84 0.63
CA THR A 50 -3.20 -14.09 1.26
C THR A 50 -4.70 -14.32 1.02
N ILE A 51 -5.50 -13.25 1.02
CA ILE A 51 -6.92 -13.32 0.67
C ILE A 51 -7.10 -13.73 -0.79
N ILE A 52 -6.34 -13.13 -1.72
CA ILE A 52 -6.38 -13.50 -3.14
C ILE A 52 -6.01 -14.97 -3.32
N ALA A 53 -4.96 -15.47 -2.67
CA ALA A 53 -4.58 -16.88 -2.73
C ALA A 53 -5.69 -17.80 -2.23
N THR A 54 -6.38 -17.41 -1.15
CA THR A 54 -7.50 -18.18 -0.59
C THR A 54 -8.69 -18.21 -1.56
N LEU A 55 -9.06 -17.07 -2.14
CA LEU A 55 -10.14 -16.97 -3.13
C LEU A 55 -9.81 -17.75 -4.40
N THR A 56 -8.55 -17.74 -4.83
CA THR A 56 -8.08 -18.50 -6.00
C THR A 56 -8.28 -20.00 -5.78
N LYS A 57 -7.84 -20.51 -4.62
CA LYS A 57 -8.04 -21.92 -4.25
C LYS A 57 -9.53 -22.30 -4.18
N GLN A 58 -10.37 -21.42 -3.64
CA GLN A 58 -11.82 -21.64 -3.61
C GLN A 58 -12.41 -21.70 -5.02
N GLN A 59 -11.99 -20.79 -5.92
CA GLN A 59 -12.40 -20.80 -7.31
C GLN A 59 -12.01 -22.13 -7.99
N GLU A 60 -10.76 -22.57 -7.85
CA GLU A 60 -10.27 -23.84 -8.41
C GLU A 60 -11.11 -25.04 -7.93
N GLN A 61 -11.44 -25.09 -6.63
CA GLN A 61 -12.26 -26.15 -6.06
C GLN A 61 -13.68 -26.17 -6.64
N HIS A 62 -14.29 -24.99 -6.81
CA HIS A 62 -15.61 -24.88 -7.40
C HIS A 62 -15.60 -25.20 -8.91
N GLU A 63 -14.55 -24.82 -9.64
CA GLU A 63 -14.37 -25.17 -11.05
C GLU A 63 -14.22 -26.68 -11.23
N TYR A 64 -13.43 -27.34 -10.37
CA TYR A 64 -13.30 -28.78 -10.33
C TYR A 64 -14.66 -29.46 -10.06
N THR A 65 -15.40 -28.97 -9.06
CA THR A 65 -16.73 -29.50 -8.72
C THR A 65 -17.72 -29.32 -9.89
N LYS A 66 -17.70 -28.16 -10.55
CA LYS A 66 -18.52 -27.90 -11.75
C LYS A 66 -18.18 -28.86 -12.89
N LYS A 67 -16.88 -29.13 -13.12
CA LYS A 67 -16.43 -30.10 -14.12
C LYS A 67 -16.97 -31.50 -13.83
N ASN A 68 -16.90 -31.95 -12.57
CA ASN A 68 -17.40 -33.27 -12.19
C ASN A 68 -18.93 -33.37 -12.36
N LEU A 69 -19.66 -32.31 -12.02
CA LEU A 69 -21.11 -32.25 -12.27
C LEU A 69 -21.44 -32.30 -13.76
N ASN A 70 -20.66 -31.65 -14.62
CA ASN A 70 -20.86 -31.75 -16.07
C ASN A 70 -20.71 -33.19 -16.56
N SER A 71 -19.60 -33.86 -16.19
CA SER A 71 -19.39 -35.26 -16.56
C SER A 71 -20.53 -36.16 -16.05
N TYR A 72 -20.98 -35.96 -14.81
CA TYR A 72 -22.09 -36.72 -14.26
C TYR A 72 -23.43 -36.45 -14.98
N ILE A 73 -23.70 -35.21 -15.38
CA ILE A 73 -24.88 -34.87 -16.19
C ILE A 73 -24.81 -35.55 -17.56
N ASP A 74 -23.64 -35.60 -18.19
CA ASP A 74 -23.43 -36.26 -19.47
C ASP A 74 -23.64 -37.78 -19.37
N GLU A 75 -23.14 -38.41 -18.30
CA GLU A 75 -23.39 -39.83 -18.01
C GLU A 75 -24.88 -40.12 -17.80
N LEU A 76 -25.58 -39.30 -17.01
CA LEU A 76 -27.03 -39.43 -16.81
C LEU A 76 -27.78 -39.24 -18.14
N GLN A 77 -27.32 -38.36 -19.02
CA GLN A 77 -27.92 -38.14 -20.32
C GLN A 77 -27.80 -39.39 -21.23
N GLN A 78 -26.66 -40.07 -21.21
CA GLN A 78 -26.49 -41.36 -21.91
C GLN A 78 -27.42 -42.45 -21.32
N GLN A 79 -27.52 -42.52 -19.99
CA GLN A 79 -28.43 -43.47 -19.33
C GLN A 79 -29.90 -43.20 -19.67
N ILE A 80 -30.32 -41.94 -19.78
CA ILE A 80 -31.67 -41.56 -20.20
C ILE A 80 -31.94 -42.05 -21.63
N GLN A 81 -31.00 -41.83 -22.56
CA GLN A 81 -31.13 -42.32 -23.93
C GLN A 81 -31.31 -43.85 -23.98
N PHE A 82 -30.52 -44.58 -23.21
CA PHE A 82 -30.65 -46.04 -23.10
C PHE A 82 -32.00 -46.46 -22.52
N CYS A 83 -32.45 -45.85 -21.42
CA CYS A 83 -33.73 -46.20 -20.78
C CYS A 83 -34.94 -45.91 -21.68
N LEU A 84 -34.87 -44.85 -22.47
CA LEU A 84 -35.93 -44.49 -23.43
C LEU A 84 -35.98 -45.44 -24.62
N ALA A 85 -34.81 -45.88 -25.12
CA ALA A 85 -34.76 -46.89 -26.19
C ALA A 85 -35.38 -48.23 -25.76
N ASP A 86 -35.23 -48.58 -24.48
CA ASP A 86 -35.73 -49.83 -23.88
C ASP A 86 -37.17 -49.72 -23.33
N ASN A 87 -37.88 -48.60 -23.59
CA ASN A 87 -39.23 -48.29 -23.08
C ASN A 87 -39.40 -48.39 -21.54
N LYS A 88 -38.32 -48.24 -20.77
CA LYS A 88 -38.34 -48.28 -19.30
C LYS A 88 -38.65 -46.91 -18.73
N GLU A 89 -39.92 -46.49 -18.85
CA GLU A 89 -40.36 -45.13 -18.53
C GLU A 89 -40.17 -44.73 -17.05
N THR A 90 -40.44 -45.65 -16.11
CA THR A 90 -40.29 -45.39 -14.66
C THR A 90 -38.83 -45.15 -14.28
N LEU A 91 -37.91 -45.95 -14.84
CA LEU A 91 -36.47 -45.80 -14.67
C LEU A 91 -35.99 -44.49 -15.30
N SER A 92 -36.42 -44.18 -16.53
CA SER A 92 -36.10 -42.93 -17.22
C SER A 92 -36.50 -41.70 -16.40
N LYS A 93 -37.73 -41.66 -15.87
CA LYS A 93 -38.19 -40.57 -14.98
C LYS A 93 -37.30 -40.40 -13.75
N SER A 94 -36.79 -41.50 -13.18
CA SER A 94 -35.89 -41.44 -12.02
C SER A 94 -34.52 -40.85 -12.37
N VAL A 95 -33.95 -41.20 -13.53
CA VAL A 95 -32.66 -40.69 -14.01
C VAL A 95 -32.80 -39.22 -14.42
N ILE A 96 -33.91 -38.84 -15.07
CA ILE A 96 -34.24 -37.44 -15.38
C ILE A 96 -34.29 -36.59 -14.11
N ARG A 97 -34.92 -37.09 -13.03
CA ARG A 97 -34.96 -36.37 -11.75
C ARG A 97 -33.55 -36.13 -11.20
N LYS A 98 -32.67 -37.13 -11.25
CA LYS A 98 -31.26 -36.99 -10.83
C LYS A 98 -30.52 -35.97 -11.69
N LYS A 99 -30.75 -35.99 -13.01
CA LYS A 99 -30.13 -35.03 -13.94
C LYS A 99 -30.56 -33.60 -13.62
N LEU A 100 -31.87 -33.36 -13.44
CA LEU A 100 -32.39 -32.04 -13.07
C LEU A 100 -31.79 -31.54 -11.74
N GLN A 101 -31.64 -32.42 -10.76
CA GLN A 101 -30.99 -32.08 -9.49
C GLN A 101 -29.52 -31.69 -9.69
N ALA A 102 -28.76 -32.46 -10.48
CA ALA A 102 -27.37 -32.15 -10.79
C ALA A 102 -27.22 -30.83 -11.57
N GLU A 103 -28.14 -30.56 -12.50
CA GLU A 103 -28.19 -29.30 -13.25
C GLU A 103 -28.46 -28.09 -12.35
N LEU A 104 -29.37 -28.22 -11.37
CA LEU A 104 -29.63 -27.18 -10.38
C LEU A 104 -28.39 -26.89 -9.53
N SER A 105 -27.73 -27.94 -9.02
CA SER A 105 -26.49 -27.78 -8.26
C SER A 105 -25.38 -27.14 -9.12
N ARG A 106 -25.28 -27.51 -10.41
CA ARG A 106 -24.34 -26.89 -11.34
C ARG A 106 -24.62 -25.40 -11.54
N LYS A 107 -25.89 -25.00 -11.66
CA LYS A 107 -26.28 -23.59 -11.77
C LYS A 107 -25.84 -22.80 -10.54
N GLN A 108 -26.15 -23.30 -9.35
CA GLN A 108 -25.74 -22.67 -8.08
C GLN A 108 -24.22 -22.48 -7.98
N ILE A 109 -23.43 -23.51 -8.32
CA ILE A 109 -21.96 -23.41 -8.31
C ILE A 109 -21.46 -22.42 -9.37
N THR A 110 -22.12 -22.35 -10.53
CA THR A 110 -21.75 -21.41 -11.59
C THR A 110 -22.00 -19.97 -11.17
N GLU A 111 -23.10 -19.69 -10.47
CA GLU A 111 -23.39 -18.38 -9.90
C GLU A 111 -22.36 -18.00 -8.82
N GLN A 112 -22.04 -18.93 -7.92
CA GLN A 112 -21.00 -18.71 -6.90
C GLN A 112 -19.63 -18.43 -7.52
N LEU A 113 -19.26 -19.16 -8.57
CA LEU A 113 -18.03 -18.91 -9.33
C LEU A 113 -18.00 -17.52 -9.96
N ALA A 114 -19.12 -17.04 -10.50
CA ALA A 114 -19.20 -15.69 -11.07
C ALA A 114 -18.97 -14.60 -10.00
N ILE A 115 -19.52 -14.80 -8.80
CA ILE A 115 -19.34 -13.88 -7.67
C ILE A 115 -17.88 -13.89 -7.21
N ILE A 116 -17.30 -15.09 -7.00
CA ILE A 116 -15.92 -15.25 -6.53
C ILE A 116 -14.92 -14.68 -7.56
N SER A 117 -15.10 -14.99 -8.84
CA SER A 117 -14.21 -14.48 -9.89
C SER A 117 -14.25 -12.95 -10.00
N THR A 118 -15.44 -12.35 -9.92
CA THR A 118 -15.57 -10.88 -9.90
C THR A 118 -14.88 -10.27 -8.68
N SER A 119 -15.07 -10.86 -7.49
CA SER A 119 -14.44 -10.40 -6.25
C SER A 119 -12.91 -10.52 -6.30
N LEU A 120 -12.41 -11.64 -6.85
CA LEU A 120 -10.99 -11.90 -7.03
C LEU A 120 -10.37 -10.90 -8.00
N GLN A 121 -11.00 -10.65 -9.16
CA GLN A 121 -10.55 -9.63 -10.11
C GLN A 121 -10.47 -8.24 -9.47
N GLN A 122 -11.50 -7.86 -8.71
CA GLN A 122 -11.50 -6.58 -8.00
C GLN A 122 -10.35 -6.52 -6.99
N LYS A 123 -10.14 -7.56 -6.17
CA LYS A 123 -9.07 -7.59 -5.16
C LYS A 123 -7.68 -7.58 -5.78
N MET A 124 -7.48 -8.29 -6.89
CA MET A 124 -6.23 -8.25 -7.66
C MET A 124 -5.96 -6.85 -8.20
N ALA A 125 -6.94 -6.22 -8.83
CA ALA A 125 -6.80 -4.87 -9.37
C ALA A 125 -6.49 -3.84 -8.26
N GLU A 126 -7.22 -3.88 -7.14
CA GLU A 126 -6.96 -3.00 -6.00
C GLU A 126 -5.55 -3.22 -5.41
N THR A 127 -5.07 -4.47 -5.39
CA THR A 127 -3.74 -4.80 -4.85
C THR A 127 -2.63 -4.38 -5.80
N ALA A 128 -2.83 -4.53 -7.11
CA ALA A 128 -1.91 -4.03 -8.13
C ALA A 128 -1.76 -2.50 -8.04
N GLU A 129 -2.86 -1.77 -7.94
CA GLU A 129 -2.84 -0.31 -7.77
C GLU A 129 -2.10 0.12 -6.48
N ARG A 130 -2.30 -0.63 -5.38
CA ARG A 130 -1.56 -0.40 -4.13
C ARG A 130 -0.07 -0.64 -4.30
N ASN A 131 0.32 -1.72 -4.99
CA ASN A 131 1.72 -2.04 -5.28
C ASN A 131 2.40 -0.97 -6.14
N GLU A 132 1.76 -0.52 -7.21
CA GLU A 132 2.28 0.55 -8.07
C GLU A 132 2.52 1.85 -7.29
N LYS A 133 1.54 2.25 -6.46
CA LYS A 133 1.66 3.43 -5.61
C LYS A 133 2.78 3.30 -4.60
N LEU A 134 2.88 2.13 -3.97
CA LEU A 134 3.91 1.86 -3.00
C LEU A 134 5.29 1.94 -3.67
N GLN A 135 5.45 1.35 -4.85
CA GLN A 135 6.69 1.39 -5.61
C GLN A 135 7.06 2.83 -6.00
N ALA A 136 6.11 3.61 -6.51
CA ALA A 136 6.35 5.01 -6.84
C ALA A 136 6.77 5.86 -5.64
N ILE A 137 6.32 5.51 -4.43
CA ILE A 137 6.75 6.16 -3.19
C ILE A 137 8.16 5.72 -2.80
N ARG A 138 8.47 4.43 -2.90
CA ARG A 138 9.83 3.89 -2.66
C ARG A 138 10.84 4.52 -3.61
N ASP A 139 10.52 4.62 -4.90
CA ASP A 139 11.39 5.21 -5.92
C ASP A 139 11.65 6.69 -5.63
N LYS A 140 10.60 7.45 -5.28
CA LYS A 140 10.76 8.86 -4.87
C LYS A 140 11.66 8.98 -3.65
N LEU A 141 11.46 8.13 -2.63
CA LEU A 141 12.30 8.12 -1.44
C LEU A 141 13.76 7.84 -1.76
N ALA A 142 14.03 6.85 -2.62
CA ALA A 142 15.38 6.52 -3.04
C ALA A 142 16.07 7.71 -3.73
N LEU A 143 15.36 8.40 -4.64
CA LEU A 143 15.88 9.61 -5.29
C LEU A 143 16.16 10.73 -4.28
N PHE A 144 15.32 10.91 -3.26
CA PHE A 144 15.54 11.90 -2.21
C PHE A 144 16.75 11.55 -1.34
N THR A 145 16.88 10.30 -0.89
CA THR A 145 18.05 9.85 -0.11
C THR A 145 19.33 10.01 -0.92
N GLN A 146 19.31 9.65 -2.21
CA GLN A 146 20.47 9.79 -3.09
C GLN A 146 20.81 11.26 -3.40
N ALA A 147 19.81 12.15 -3.48
CA ALA A 147 20.02 13.59 -3.60
C ALA A 147 20.62 14.20 -2.31
N ILE A 148 20.26 13.68 -1.14
CA ILE A 148 20.88 14.07 0.13
C ILE A 148 22.34 13.58 0.17
N GLU A 149 22.64 12.35 -0.27
CA GLU A 149 24.01 11.83 -0.33
C GLU A 149 24.89 12.58 -1.34
N LEU A 150 24.34 13.04 -2.46
CA LEU A 150 25.06 13.85 -3.46
C LEU A 150 25.21 15.32 -3.07
N ASN A 151 24.36 15.81 -2.16
CA ASN A 151 24.33 17.18 -1.67
C ASN A 151 24.80 17.29 -0.22
N GLU A 152 25.34 16.19 0.34
CA GLU A 152 26.20 16.24 1.51
C GLU A 152 27.41 17.09 1.10
N PRO A 153 27.63 18.28 1.70
CA PRO A 153 28.97 18.82 1.70
C PRO A 153 29.83 17.76 2.36
N SER A 154 30.74 17.17 1.59
CA SER A 154 31.76 16.23 2.04
C SER A 154 32.10 16.48 3.52
N CYS A 155 31.62 15.62 4.42
CA CYS A 155 32.04 15.60 5.83
C CYS A 155 33.50 15.13 5.99
N ALA A 156 34.34 15.29 4.96
CA ALA A 156 35.78 15.20 5.03
C ALA A 156 36.34 16.63 5.03
N GLU A 157 36.92 17.00 6.17
CA GLU A 157 37.55 18.28 6.50
C GLU A 157 36.58 19.39 6.98
N LEU A 158 36.06 19.22 8.20
CA LEU A 158 35.93 20.36 9.11
C LEU A 158 37.34 20.85 9.49
N ASN A 159 38.07 21.39 8.52
CA ASN A 159 39.05 22.43 8.83
C ASN A 159 38.19 23.67 9.13
N PRO A 160 38.20 24.19 10.37
CA PRO A 160 37.50 25.43 10.68
C PRO A 160 38.27 26.57 10.01
N HIS A 161 38.12 26.71 8.69
CA HIS A 161 38.63 27.86 7.98
C HIS A 161 37.67 29.00 8.24
N ILE A 162 37.97 29.77 9.29
CA ILE A 162 37.26 31.02 9.56
C ILE A 162 37.47 31.91 8.33
N SER A 163 36.38 32.23 7.62
CA SER A 163 36.43 33.15 6.49
C SER A 163 36.63 34.58 7.00
N GLU A 164 37.23 35.47 6.20
CA GLU A 164 37.31 36.91 6.54
C GLU A 164 35.91 37.49 6.83
N ASN A 165 34.88 36.99 6.13
CA ASN A 165 33.49 37.37 6.38
C ASN A 165 32.98 36.94 7.77
N ASP A 166 33.43 35.80 8.29
CA ASP A 166 33.05 35.30 9.63
C ASP A 166 33.73 36.15 10.72
N VAL A 167 34.97 36.58 10.48
CA VAL A 167 35.69 37.53 11.35
C VAL A 167 34.98 38.88 11.35
N GLU A 168 34.55 39.35 10.18
CA GLU A 168 33.87 40.63 10.03
C GLU A 168 32.48 40.62 10.69
N LEU A 169 31.75 39.51 10.59
CA LEU A 169 30.48 39.32 11.30
C LEU A 169 30.68 39.30 12.83
N ALA A 170 31.70 38.56 13.31
CA ALA A 170 32.02 38.50 14.73
C ALA A 170 32.48 39.87 15.27
N PHE A 171 33.21 40.64 14.47
CA PHE A 171 33.63 42.00 14.82
C PHE A 171 32.45 42.97 14.94
N LEU A 172 31.50 42.93 14.00
CA LEU A 172 30.27 43.73 14.07
C LEU A 172 29.43 43.37 15.30
N TYR A 173 29.32 42.08 15.62
CA TYR A 173 28.62 41.61 16.82
C TYR A 173 29.28 42.12 18.11
N ALA A 174 30.61 42.04 18.19
CA ALA A 174 31.36 42.54 19.33
C ALA A 174 31.25 44.07 19.49
N GLN A 175 31.26 44.82 18.40
CA GLN A 175 31.11 46.28 18.41
C GLN A 175 29.70 46.70 18.90
N GLN A 176 28.66 45.97 18.49
CA GLN A 176 27.30 46.20 18.96
C GLN A 176 27.16 45.92 20.47
N HIS A 177 27.79 44.84 20.97
CA HIS A 177 27.80 44.53 22.39
C HIS A 177 28.61 45.51 23.25
N GLN A 178 29.65 46.14 22.70
CA GLN A 178 30.36 47.23 23.37
C GLN A 178 29.51 48.50 23.48
N HIS A 179 28.64 48.77 22.50
CA HIS A 179 27.69 49.88 22.58
C HIS A 179 26.57 49.62 23.60
N THR A 180 26.12 48.37 23.78
CA THR A 180 25.10 48.04 24.79
C THR A 180 25.66 48.00 26.22
N HIS A 181 26.94 47.67 26.41
CA HIS A 181 27.58 47.68 27.74
C HIS A 181 28.08 49.05 28.19
N LYS A 182 28.17 50.05 27.30
CA LYS A 182 28.55 51.44 27.67
C LYS A 182 27.35 52.28 28.14
N THR A 183 26.13 51.73 28.07
CA THR A 183 24.90 52.43 28.48
C THR A 183 24.27 51.94 29.79
N ASP A 184 24.93 51.05 30.55
CA ASP A 184 24.40 50.59 31.85
C ASP A 184 25.40 50.76 33.01
N SER A 185 25.44 52.00 33.51
CA SER A 185 25.63 52.46 34.92
C SER A 185 26.99 52.22 35.66
N PRO A 186 27.38 52.97 36.73
CA PRO A 186 26.75 54.13 37.41
C PRO A 186 27.72 55.34 37.67
N GLN A 187 27.19 56.56 37.79
CA GLN A 187 27.78 57.65 38.60
C GLN A 187 26.69 57.97 39.63
N GLY A 188 26.84 57.88 40.95
CA GLY A 188 27.99 58.13 41.81
C GLY A 188 27.53 59.17 42.85
N GLU A 189 27.01 58.73 44.00
CA GLU A 189 27.18 59.49 45.26
C GLU A 189 28.68 59.44 45.64
N PRO A 190 29.27 60.32 46.50
CA PRO A 190 28.66 61.24 47.48
C PRO A 190 29.34 62.65 47.59
N THR A 191 28.71 63.61 48.30
CA THR A 191 29.21 64.26 49.54
C THR A 191 28.17 65.18 50.14
#